data_AF-A0A078FJD1-F1
#
_entry.id   AF-A0A078FJD1-F1
#
_cell.length_a   1.000
_cell.length_b   1.000
_cell.length_c   1.000
_cell.angle_alpha   90.00
_cell.angle_beta   90.00
_cell.angle_gamma   90.00
#
_symmetry.space_group_name_H-M   'P 1'
#
loop_
_entity.id
_entity.type
_entity.pdbx_description
1 polymer ?
#
loop_
_entity_poly.entity_id
_entity_poly.type
_entity_poly.pdbx_seq_one_letter_code
_entity_poly.pdbx_strand_id
1 'polypeptide(L)'
;MTYSQEAGTIRKNGYIVIKGRPCKVVEASTSKLDIVLSSHNCDVPHVNYTDYTFLYIFDDGFVSVLTENGPTKGVKCPPLDESLLTQINL
;
A
#
# COMPACT_ATOMS: atom_id res chain seq x y z
N MET A 1 5.06 -5.20 10.65
CA MET A 1 5.93 -4.31 11.44
C MET A 1 5.45 -2.89 11.19
N THR A 2 5.07 -2.17 12.23
CA THR A 2 4.62 -0.77 12.18
C THR A 2 5.58 0.08 13.00
N TYR A 3 5.63 1.38 12.71
CA TYR A 3 6.36 2.36 13.53
C TYR A 3 5.44 3.53 13.88
N SER A 4 5.76 4.19 14.99
CA SER A 4 4.98 5.32 15.51
C SER A 4 5.40 6.63 14.82
N GLN A 5 4.45 7.40 14.31
CA GLN A 5 4.69 8.70 13.67
C GLN A 5 3.63 9.73 14.06
N GLU A 6 4.00 11.00 14.21
CA GLU A 6 3.07 12.07 14.56
C GLU A 6 2.00 12.27 13.46
N ALA A 7 0.72 12.26 13.83
CA ALA A 7 -0.41 12.39 12.89
C ALA A 7 -0.33 13.69 12.07
N GLY A 8 0.13 14.79 12.68
CA GLY A 8 0.32 16.08 12.00
C GLY A 8 1.32 16.06 10.84
N THR A 9 2.18 15.05 10.76
CA THR A 9 3.18 14.90 9.67
C THR A 9 2.66 14.08 8.50
N ILE A 10 1.50 13.42 8.63
CA ILE A 10 0.91 12.61 7.58
C ILE A 10 0.42 13.53 6.44
N ARG A 11 0.71 13.14 5.20
CA ARG A 11 0.36 13.88 3.98
C ARG A 11 -0.31 12.94 2.97
N LYS A 12 -0.93 13.52 1.94
CA LYS A 12 -1.45 12.77 0.78
C LYS A 12 -0.37 11.84 0.22
N ASN A 13 -0.76 10.62 -0.15
CA ASN A 13 0.09 9.50 -0.56
C ASN A 13 0.94 8.85 0.55
N GLY A 14 0.86 9.32 1.79
CA GLY A 14 1.44 8.61 2.94
C GLY A 14 0.68 7.33 3.29
N TYR A 15 1.19 6.60 4.29
CA TYR A 15 0.55 5.38 4.80
C TYR A 15 0.22 5.53 6.28
N ILE A 16 -0.87 4.88 6.68
CA ILE A 16 -1.32 4.84 8.07
C ILE A 16 -2.04 3.54 8.33
N VAL A 17 -2.02 3.04 9.56
CA VAL A 17 -2.80 1.88 9.98
C VAL A 17 -4.12 2.35 10.59
N ILE A 18 -5.24 1.90 10.03
CA ILE A 18 -6.59 2.17 10.54
C ILE A 18 -7.21 0.85 10.98
N LYS A 19 -7.56 0.72 12.27
CA LYS A 19 -8.15 -0.51 12.83
C LYS A 19 -7.31 -1.76 12.53
N GLY A 20 -5.98 -1.65 12.60
CA GLY A 20 -5.05 -2.74 12.30
C GLY A 20 -4.86 -3.04 10.81
N ARG A 21 -5.46 -2.26 9.90
CA ARG A 21 -5.30 -2.43 8.44
C ARG A 21 -4.40 -1.32 7.87
N PRO A 22 -3.36 -1.66 7.09
CA PRO A 22 -2.55 -0.66 6.39
C PRO A 22 -3.38 0.02 5.29
N CYS A 23 -3.35 1.34 5.23
CA CYS A 23 -4.12 2.16 4.30
C CYS A 23 -3.24 3.26 3.69
N LYS A 24 -3.51 3.60 2.43
CA LYS A 24 -2.90 4.75 1.76
C LYS A 24 -3.77 5.98 1.96
N VAL A 25 -3.16 7.11 2.28
CA VAL A 25 -3.84 8.39 2.50
C VAL A 25 -4.18 9.04 1.16
N VAL A 26 -5.46 9.07 0.80
CA VAL A 26 -5.93 9.70 -0.45
C VAL A 26 -5.99 11.23 -0.31
N GLU A 27 -6.37 11.71 0.87
CA GLU A 27 -6.48 13.11 1.21
C GLU A 27 -6.30 13.28 2.72
N ALA A 28 -5.73 14.41 3.14
CA ALA A 28 -5.59 14.77 4.55
C ALA A 28 -6.06 16.22 4.72
N SER A 29 -7.00 16.44 5.62
CA SER A 29 -7.52 17.76 5.98
C SER A 29 -7.33 17.99 7.47
N THR A 30 -6.74 19.14 7.82
CA THR A 30 -6.54 19.58 9.21
C THR A 30 -7.68 20.53 9.58
N SER A 31 -8.33 20.28 10.72
CA SER A 31 -9.45 21.09 11.20
C SER A 31 -9.04 21.77 12.50
N LYS A 32 -9.29 23.09 12.61
CA LYS A 32 -8.75 24.07 13.57
C LYS A 32 -8.78 23.74 15.09
N LEU A 33 -9.28 22.57 15.50
CA LEU A 33 -9.04 21.94 16.81
C LEU A 33 -7.67 21.20 16.88
N ASP A 34 -6.80 21.43 15.89
CA ASP A 34 -5.61 20.64 15.52
C ASP A 34 -4.58 20.35 16.61
N ILE A 35 -4.47 21.14 17.68
CA ILE A 35 -3.35 21.04 18.65
C ILE A 35 -3.39 19.72 19.45
N VAL A 36 -4.57 19.16 19.69
CA VAL A 36 -4.70 17.93 20.51
C VAL A 36 -4.58 16.67 19.67
N LEU A 37 -5.08 16.68 18.43
CA LEU A 37 -5.03 15.52 17.54
C LEU A 37 -3.73 15.42 16.73
N SER A 38 -3.04 16.53 16.47
CA SER A 38 -1.76 16.50 15.75
C SER A 38 -0.66 15.83 16.57
N SER A 39 -0.70 15.97 17.91
CA SER A 39 0.27 15.36 18.84
C SER A 39 0.02 13.88 19.12
N HIS A 40 -1.09 13.31 18.64
CA HIS A 40 -1.29 11.87 18.75
C HIS A 40 -0.43 11.15 17.71
N ASN A 41 0.37 10.21 18.18
CA ASN A 41 1.05 9.29 17.30
C ASN A 41 0.05 8.36 16.62
N CYS A 42 0.35 8.00 15.38
CA CYS A 42 -0.35 6.99 14.60
C CYS A 42 0.63 5.89 14.19
N ASP A 43 0.12 4.67 14.04
CA ASP A 43 0.89 3.57 13.49
C ASP A 43 1.01 3.72 11.98
N VAL A 44 2.24 3.64 11.48
CA VAL A 44 2.56 3.66 10.06
C VAL A 44 3.13 2.30 9.66
N PRO A 45 2.61 1.64 8.62
CA PRO A 45 3.13 0.36 8.19
C PRO A 45 4.51 0.54 7.53
N HIS A 46 5.38 -0.45 7.72
CA HIS A 46 6.58 -0.55 6.91
C HIS A 46 6.21 -1.03 5.50
N VAL A 47 6.43 -0.17 4.50
CA VAL A 47 6.12 -0.47 3.10
C VAL A 47 7.43 -0.74 2.37
N ASN A 48 7.62 -1.99 1.93
CA ASN A 48 8.75 -2.35 1.08
C ASN A 48 8.35 -2.20 -0.38
N TYR A 49 9.20 -1.52 -1.15
CA TYR A 49 9.12 -1.50 -2.59
C TYR A 49 10.12 -2.50 -3.15
N THR A 50 9.66 -3.36 -4.05
CA THR A 50 10.50 -4.35 -4.71
C THR A 50 10.02 -4.45 -6.15
N ASP A 51 10.96 -4.31 -7.08
CA ASP A 51 10.66 -4.48 -8.50
C ASP A 51 10.59 -5.97 -8.82
N TYR A 52 9.57 -6.34 -9.59
CA TYR A 52 9.32 -7.70 -10.00
C TYR A 52 9.12 -7.75 -11.51
N THR A 53 9.68 -8.77 -12.16
CA THR A 53 9.36 -9.05 -13.56
C THR A 53 8.08 -9.87 -13.60
N PHE A 54 7.08 -9.38 -14.33
CA PHE A 54 5.81 -10.07 -14.52
C PHE A 54 5.97 -11.31 -15.42
N LEU A 55 5.29 -12.41 -15.07
CA LEU A 55 5.28 -13.64 -15.86
C LEU A 55 3.87 -14.00 -16.38
N TYR A 56 2.91 -14.23 -15.48
CA TYR A 56 1.57 -14.72 -15.83
C TYR A 56 0.52 -14.40 -14.75
N ILE A 57 -0.73 -14.17 -15.14
CA ILE A 57 -1.90 -14.09 -14.23
C ILE A 57 -2.68 -15.38 -14.35
N PHE A 58 -2.97 -16.01 -13.21
CA PHE A 58 -3.81 -17.20 -13.13
C PHE A 58 -5.27 -16.82 -12.89
N ASP A 59 -6.18 -17.70 -13.32
CA ASP A 59 -7.65 -17.52 -13.17
C ASP A 59 -8.12 -17.51 -11.71
N ASP A 60 -7.29 -18.00 -10.78
CA ASP A 60 -7.55 -18.00 -9.34
C ASP A 60 -7.22 -16.65 -8.66
N GLY A 61 -6.77 -15.66 -9.43
CA GLY A 61 -6.45 -14.32 -8.95
C GLY A 61 -5.03 -14.20 -8.36
N PHE A 62 -4.12 -15.11 -8.68
CA PHE A 62 -2.70 -15.00 -8.35
C PHE A 62 -1.87 -14.55 -9.56
N VAL A 63 -0.78 -13.85 -9.29
CA VAL A 63 0.21 -13.41 -10.28
C VAL A 63 1.54 -14.11 -10.02
N SER A 64 2.09 -14.70 -11.08
CA SER A 64 3.46 -15.21 -11.12
C SER A 64 4.43 -14.07 -11.40
N VAL A 65 5.44 -13.93 -10.55
CA VAL A 65 6.47 -12.88 -10.66
C VAL A 65 7.88 -13.46 -10.45
N LEU A 66 8.85 -12.89 -11.14
CA LEU A 66 10.28 -13.23 -11.02
C LEU A 66 11.00 -12.13 -10.22
N THR A 67 11.73 -12.54 -9.19
CA THR A 67 12.66 -11.67 -8.45
C THR A 67 14.09 -11.84 -8.95
N GLU A 68 14.99 -10.94 -8.56
CA GLU A 68 16.44 -11.07 -8.82
C GLU A 68 17.04 -12.37 -8.27
N ASN A 69 16.46 -12.92 -7.20
CA ASN A 69 16.93 -14.14 -6.53
C ASN A 69 16.30 -15.43 -7.11
N GLY A 70 15.54 -15.32 -8.20
CA GLY A 70 14.86 -16.43 -8.85
C GLY A 70 13.32 -16.33 -8.78
N PRO A 71 12.62 -17.38 -9.25
CA PRO A 71 11.17 -17.37 -9.37
C PRO A 71 10.49 -17.49 -8.00
N THR A 72 9.58 -16.56 -7.70
CA THR A 72 8.82 -16.56 -6.45
C THR A 72 7.38 -17.00 -6.71
N LYS A 73 6.83 -17.87 -5.86
CA LYS A 73 5.49 -18.43 -6.01
C LYS A 73 4.41 -17.39 -5.71
N GLY A 74 3.51 -17.19 -6.68
CA GLY A 74 2.14 -16.68 -6.55
C GLY A 74 1.90 -15.55 -5.55
N VAL A 75 2.05 -14.30 -6.00
CA VAL A 75 1.60 -13.14 -5.23
C VAL A 75 0.11 -12.95 -5.52
N LYS A 76 -0.72 -12.76 -4.49
CA LYS A 76 -2.13 -12.42 -4.70
C LYS A 76 -2.21 -11.15 -5.54
N CYS A 77 -3.03 -11.13 -6.59
CA CYS A 77 -3.33 -9.90 -7.29
C CYS A 77 -3.68 -8.82 -6.27
N PRO A 78 -2.96 -7.69 -6.25
CA PRO A 78 -3.54 -6.47 -5.69
C PRO A 78 -4.91 -6.25 -6.35
N PRO A 79 -5.85 -5.50 -5.75
CA PRO A 79 -6.99 -5.02 -6.51
C PRO A 79 -6.44 -4.24 -7.70
N LEU A 80 -6.36 -4.88 -8.88
CA LEU A 80 -5.96 -4.21 -10.09
C LEU A 80 -7.07 -3.22 -10.35
N ASP A 81 -6.74 -1.93 -10.32
CA ASP A 81 -7.58 -0.92 -10.95
C ASP A 81 -7.97 -1.44 -12.33
N GLU A 82 -9.25 -1.30 -12.72
CA GLU A 82 -9.78 -1.80 -14.00
C GLU A 82 -8.90 -1.39 -15.21
N SER A 83 -8.24 -0.23 -15.09
CA SER A 83 -7.25 0.29 -16.05
C SER A 83 -6.06 -0.64 -16.30
N LEU A 84 -5.52 -1.30 -15.27
CA LEU A 84 -4.39 -2.24 -15.41
C LEU A 84 -4.85 -3.60 -15.93
N LEU A 85 -6.05 -4.05 -15.55
CA LEU A 85 -6.67 -5.24 -16.14
C LEU A 85 -6.84 -5.07 -17.66
N THR A 86 -7.26 -3.88 -18.09
CA THR A 86 -7.43 -3.53 -19.50
C THR A 86 -6.09 -3.49 -20.25
N GLN A 87 -5.00 -3.07 -19.62
CA GLN A 87 -3.66 -3.08 -20.24
C GLN A 87 -3.04 -4.48 -20.34
N ILE A 88 -3.43 -5.40 -19.45
CA ILE A 88 -2.88 -6.77 -19.43
C ILE A 88 -3.68 -7.71 -20.34
N ASN A 89 -4.99 -7.52 -20.47
CA ASN A 89 -5.85 -8.26 -21.41
C ASN A 89 -5.85 -7.61 -22.81
N LEU A 90 -4.72 -7.67 -23.53
CA LEU A 90 -4.63 -7.26 -24.94
C LEU A 90 -5.92 -7.48 -25.75
#